data_AF-A0A7V4B079-F1
#
_entry.id   AF-A0A7V4B079-F1
#
_cell.length_a   1.000
_cell.length_b   1.000
_cell.length_c   1.000
_cell.angle_alpha   90.00
_cell.angle_beta   90.00
_cell.angle_gamma   90.00
#
_symmetry.space_group_name_H-M   'P 1'
#
loop_
_entity.id
_entity.type
_entity.pdbx_description
1 polymer ?
#
loop_
_entity_poly.entity_id
_entity_poly.type
_entity_poly.pdbx_seq_one_letter_code
_entity_poly.pdbx_strand_id
1 'polypeptide(L)'
;MSTSGISFSGLFSGLDTENIIKQLMYLEAAPIRALEKKKLMLDYEREALQDVNSSLQAFRDSIKSFKNGLLLQNKAASSDEKVLTATATTAATPGTYDVNIINRAAAHRVSSDAQAGNYAGLDDTFQITIAGETFTIDVFNGDTMSQISQRINSAVSGGGVITPATSGNFVAGVWNGSVSVSNVGTGRVITVSGSGFNKASNPFDVTASGIDRFVIDPVSNQTAGQNFSLTIRAKDANNNDVLFSGNVTLTDNTGTLTPASATFSNQAFVTINTAMITKAQSNVVINASGSAKPAQSNSFSVAPAALDHFDVTNTAGGNI
;
A
#
# COMPACT_ATOMS: atom_id res chain seq x y z
N MET A 1 85.26 -62.75 -49.22
CA MET A 1 84.29 -63.64 -49.88
C MET A 1 82.91 -63.30 -49.40
N SER A 2 81.92 -63.36 -50.31
CA SER A 2 80.48 -63.46 -50.02
C SER A 2 79.82 -62.23 -49.40
N THR A 3 78.69 -61.71 -49.85
CA THR A 3 77.78 -61.96 -50.98
C THR A 3 76.78 -60.81 -50.91
N SER A 4 76.58 -60.08 -52.00
CA SER A 4 75.45 -59.13 -52.09
C SER A 4 74.15 -59.90 -52.05
N GLY A 5 73.37 -59.72 -50.98
CA GLY A 5 71.96 -60.11 -50.91
C GLY A 5 71.10 -58.91 -51.25
N ILE A 6 70.53 -58.88 -52.45
CA ILE A 6 69.37 -58.02 -52.73
C ILE A 6 68.21 -58.58 -51.92
N SER A 7 67.64 -57.77 -51.04
CA SER A 7 66.37 -58.06 -50.37
C SER A 7 65.39 -56.93 -50.67
N PHE A 8 64.28 -57.30 -51.31
CA PHE A 8 63.11 -56.44 -51.50
C PHE A 8 62.46 -56.22 -50.12
N SER A 9 62.59 -55.03 -49.55
CA SER A 9 61.93 -54.67 -48.29
C SER A 9 60.99 -53.49 -48.52
N GLY A 10 59.82 -53.80 -49.06
CA GLY A 10 58.73 -52.87 -49.32
C GLY A 10 57.56 -52.99 -48.35
N LEU A 11 57.75 -53.40 -47.10
CA LEU A 11 56.62 -53.58 -46.15
C LEU A 11 56.84 -53.15 -44.69
N PHE A 12 57.97 -52.55 -44.31
CA PHE A 12 58.11 -51.95 -42.98
C PHE A 12 58.87 -50.62 -43.08
N SER A 13 58.30 -49.71 -43.88
CA SER A 13 58.78 -48.34 -44.01
C SER A 13 58.62 -47.63 -42.67
N GLY A 14 59.67 -46.95 -42.21
CA GLY A 14 59.61 -45.95 -41.14
C GLY A 14 58.80 -44.72 -41.56
N LEU A 15 57.57 -44.96 -42.02
CA LEU A 15 56.55 -43.96 -42.19
C LEU A 15 56.03 -43.67 -40.80
N ASP A 16 56.34 -42.47 -40.33
CA ASP A 16 55.73 -41.86 -39.17
C ASP A 16 54.27 -41.53 -39.51
N THR A 17 53.47 -42.58 -39.64
CA THR A 17 52.06 -42.53 -40.01
C THR A 17 51.28 -41.70 -39.01
N GLU A 18 51.71 -41.68 -37.76
CA GLU A 18 51.11 -40.83 -36.73
C GLU A 18 51.35 -39.34 -37.01
N ASN A 19 52.56 -38.92 -37.39
CA ASN A 19 52.79 -37.53 -37.78
C ASN A 19 52.10 -37.15 -39.10
N ILE A 20 52.02 -38.06 -40.08
CA ILE A 20 51.28 -37.83 -41.33
C ILE A 20 49.77 -37.69 -41.06
N ILE A 21 49.21 -38.55 -40.21
CA ILE A 21 47.79 -38.46 -39.78
C ILE A 21 47.54 -37.16 -39.03
N LYS A 22 48.44 -36.74 -38.11
CA LYS A 22 48.33 -35.45 -37.42
C LYS A 22 48.39 -34.27 -38.39
N GLN A 23 49.25 -34.31 -39.40
CA GLN A 23 49.34 -33.25 -40.43
C GLN A 23 48.09 -33.20 -41.32
N LEU A 24 47.54 -34.35 -41.72
CA LEU A 24 46.29 -34.44 -42.48
C LEU A 24 45.08 -33.98 -41.65
N MET A 25 44.96 -34.44 -40.40
CA MET A 25 43.93 -33.95 -39.47
C MET A 25 44.09 -32.46 -39.22
N TYR A 26 45.32 -31.96 -39.16
CA TYR A 26 45.56 -30.53 -39.01
C TYR A 26 45.04 -29.76 -40.23
N LEU A 27 45.27 -30.25 -41.45
CA LEU A 27 44.80 -29.64 -42.68
C LEU A 27 43.27 -29.73 -42.83
N GLU A 28 42.67 -30.88 -42.49
CA GLU A 28 41.23 -31.11 -42.54
C GLU A 28 40.46 -30.23 -41.54
N ALA A 29 41.08 -29.88 -40.40
CA ALA A 29 40.53 -28.94 -39.42
C ALA A 29 40.82 -27.46 -39.75
N ALA A 30 41.48 -27.13 -40.88
CA ALA A 30 41.70 -25.75 -41.30
C ALA A 30 40.43 -24.88 -41.37
N PRO A 31 39.28 -25.34 -41.93
CA PRO A 31 38.04 -24.55 -41.91
C PRO A 31 37.54 -24.28 -40.49
N ILE A 32 37.69 -25.23 -39.56
CA ILE A 32 37.31 -25.06 -38.15
C ILE A 32 38.18 -23.99 -37.50
N ARG A 33 39.50 -24.04 -37.68
CA ARG A 33 40.40 -23.00 -37.13
C ARG A 33 40.14 -21.62 -37.72
N ALA A 34 39.78 -21.54 -39.00
CA ALA A 34 39.39 -20.28 -39.62
C ALA A 34 38.12 -19.70 -38.98
N LEU A 35 37.14 -20.55 -38.67
CA LEU A 35 35.92 -20.16 -37.94
C LEU A 35 36.21 -19.79 -36.48
N GLU A 36 37.08 -20.51 -35.77
CA GLU A 36 37.50 -20.17 -34.41
C GLU A 36 38.22 -18.81 -34.37
N LYS A 37 39.12 -18.54 -35.33
CA LYS A 37 39.77 -17.24 -35.47
C LYS A 37 38.76 -16.13 -35.77
N LYS A 38 37.79 -16.40 -36.63
CA LYS A 38 36.71 -15.44 -36.96
C LYS A 38 35.83 -15.17 -35.74
N LYS A 39 35.49 -16.20 -34.95
CA LYS A 39 34.77 -16.06 -33.68
C LYS A 39 35.54 -15.17 -32.71
N LEU A 40 36.83 -15.44 -32.52
CA LEU A 40 37.68 -14.63 -31.65
C LEU A 40 37.73 -13.15 -32.09
N MET A 41 37.84 -12.90 -33.40
CA MET A 41 37.82 -11.52 -33.92
C MET A 41 36.47 -10.83 -33.68
N LEU A 42 35.35 -11.54 -33.88
CA LEU A 42 34.01 -11.01 -33.60
C LEU A 42 33.79 -10.76 -32.10
N ASP A 43 34.36 -11.60 -31.23
CA ASP A 43 34.30 -11.40 -29.79
C ASP A 43 35.04 -10.12 -29.37
N TYR A 44 36.24 -9.87 -29.91
CA TYR A 44 36.97 -8.62 -29.69
C TYR A 44 36.23 -7.39 -30.23
N GLU A 45 35.64 -7.49 -31.42
CA GLU A 45 34.83 -6.40 -32.00
C GLU A 45 33.62 -6.07 -31.12
N ARG A 46 32.93 -7.11 -30.61
CA ARG A 46 31.80 -6.95 -29.70
C ARG A 46 32.21 -6.27 -28.40
N GLU A 47 33.33 -6.66 -27.80
CA GLU A 47 33.85 -6.03 -26.57
C GLU A 47 34.19 -4.55 -26.79
N ALA A 48 34.90 -4.23 -27.88
CA ALA A 48 35.20 -2.85 -28.23
C ALA A 48 33.93 -2.00 -28.45
N LEU A 49 32.91 -2.56 -29.09
CA LEU A 49 31.61 -1.89 -29.26
C LEU A 49 30.86 -1.69 -27.93
N GLN A 50 30.97 -2.64 -27.00
CA GLN A 50 30.40 -2.50 -25.65
C GLN A 50 31.08 -1.36 -24.86
N ASP A 51 32.40 -1.23 -24.98
CA ASP A 51 33.16 -0.13 -24.35
C ASP A 51 32.82 1.24 -24.94
N VAL A 52 32.64 1.33 -26.26
CA VAL A 52 32.16 2.56 -26.91
C VAL A 52 30.75 2.91 -26.42
N ASN A 53 29.87 1.91 -26.35
CA ASN A 53 28.50 2.12 -25.89
C ASN A 53 28.45 2.58 -24.42
N SER A 54 29.27 2.00 -23.54
CA SER A 54 29.35 2.43 -22.13
C SER A 54 29.89 3.86 -22.01
N SER A 55 30.91 4.22 -22.79
CA SER A 55 31.47 5.57 -22.83
C SER A 55 30.46 6.61 -23.34
N LEU A 56 29.70 6.28 -24.37
CA LEU A 56 28.63 7.15 -24.89
C LEU A 56 27.48 7.30 -23.89
N GLN A 57 27.15 6.25 -23.14
CA GLN A 57 26.14 6.34 -22.07
C GLN A 57 26.61 7.26 -20.94
N ALA A 58 27.85 7.11 -20.48
CA ALA A 58 28.44 7.98 -19.45
C ALA A 58 28.47 9.45 -19.90
N PHE A 59 28.84 9.70 -21.16
CA PHE A 59 28.82 11.04 -21.74
C PHE A 59 27.40 11.62 -21.83
N ARG A 60 26.44 10.82 -22.33
CA ARG A 60 25.02 11.22 -22.40
C ARG A 60 24.47 11.56 -21.02
N ASP A 61 24.79 10.77 -20.00
CA ASP A 61 24.30 10.98 -18.65
C ASP A 61 24.96 12.22 -18.01
N SER A 62 26.22 12.52 -18.34
CA SER A 62 26.90 13.77 -18.00
C SER A 62 26.25 15.00 -18.66
N ILE A 63 25.77 14.89 -19.90
CA ILE A 63 25.01 15.97 -20.55
C ILE A 63 23.62 16.12 -19.94
N LYS A 64 22.95 15.01 -19.56
CA LYS A 64 21.65 15.08 -18.90
C LYS A 64 21.72 15.83 -17.57
N SER A 65 22.76 15.61 -16.77
CA SER A 65 22.94 16.35 -15.51
C SER A 65 23.14 17.85 -15.77
N PHE A 66 23.83 18.22 -16.87
CA PHE A 66 24.00 19.60 -17.30
C PHE A 66 22.67 20.24 -17.78
N LYS A 67 21.85 19.51 -18.55
CA LYS A 67 20.54 19.97 -19.02
C LYS A 67 19.53 20.19 -17.89
N ASN A 68 19.64 19.41 -16.80
CA ASN A 68 18.73 19.50 -15.65
C ASN A 68 19.06 20.65 -14.67
N GLY A 69 19.96 21.55 -15.04
CA GLY A 69 20.18 22.80 -14.31
C GLY A 69 21.67 23.05 -14.07
N LEU A 70 22.24 23.91 -14.90
CA LEU A 70 23.53 24.54 -14.67
C LEU A 70 23.47 25.33 -13.36
N LEU A 71 23.99 24.78 -12.26
CA LEU A 71 24.67 25.36 -11.08
C LEU A 71 24.30 26.78 -10.55
N LEU A 72 23.22 27.42 -10.98
CA LEU A 72 22.72 28.69 -10.46
C LEU A 72 21.74 28.43 -9.30
N GLN A 73 22.05 27.43 -8.48
CA GLN A 73 21.30 27.23 -7.26
C GLN A 73 21.61 28.40 -6.33
N ASN A 74 20.57 29.14 -5.99
CA ASN A 74 20.66 30.14 -4.93
C ASN A 74 21.18 29.44 -3.67
N LYS A 75 22.15 30.07 -3.01
CA LYS A 75 22.64 29.61 -1.72
C LYS A 75 21.93 30.41 -0.63
N ALA A 76 21.39 29.71 0.35
CA ALA A 76 21.00 30.33 1.61
C ALA A 76 22.16 30.14 2.60
N ALA A 77 22.50 31.19 3.31
CA ALA A 77 23.43 31.15 4.42
C ALA A 77 22.73 31.70 5.66
N SER A 78 22.92 31.06 6.80
CA SER A 78 22.41 31.51 8.09
C SER A 78 23.54 32.11 8.90
N SER A 79 23.24 33.12 9.71
CA SER A 79 24.19 33.69 10.66
C SER A 79 24.53 32.71 11.80
N ASP A 80 23.61 31.81 12.14
CA ASP A 80 23.81 30.72 13.10
C ASP A 80 23.15 29.43 12.60
N GLU A 81 23.95 28.55 12.00
CA GLU A 81 23.48 27.26 11.46
C GLU A 81 23.07 26.26 12.54
N LYS A 82 23.44 26.47 13.83
CA LYS A 82 22.97 25.59 14.92
C LYS A 82 21.55 25.91 15.33
N VAL A 83 21.09 27.14 15.08
CA VAL A 83 19.75 27.62 15.44
C VAL A 83 18.79 27.48 14.26
N LEU A 84 19.24 27.81 13.04
CA LEU A 84 18.43 27.77 11.84
C LEU A 84 19.28 27.43 10.64
N THR A 85 18.87 26.42 9.87
CA THR A 85 19.37 26.17 8.53
C THR A 85 18.32 26.56 7.51
N ALA A 86 18.76 27.01 6.34
CA ALA A 86 17.88 27.39 5.24
C ALA A 86 18.40 26.78 3.95
N THR A 87 17.48 26.41 3.06
CA THR A 87 17.79 25.97 1.70
C THR A 87 17.03 26.88 0.74
N ALA A 88 17.70 27.28 -0.35
CA ALA A 88 17.08 28.12 -1.37
C ALA A 88 16.83 27.30 -2.63
N THR A 89 15.63 27.44 -3.19
CA THR A 89 15.29 26.87 -4.49
C THR A 89 15.76 27.81 -5.60
N THR A 90 15.74 27.33 -6.85
CA THR A 90 16.10 28.14 -8.03
C THR A 90 15.18 29.32 -8.28
N ALA A 91 13.97 29.32 -7.69
CA ALA A 91 13.01 30.41 -7.75
C ALA A 91 13.12 31.41 -6.57
N ALA A 92 14.00 31.15 -5.60
CA ALA A 92 14.18 32.02 -4.44
C ALA A 92 14.69 33.40 -4.86
N THR A 93 14.07 34.46 -4.32
CA THR A 93 14.50 35.84 -4.60
C THR A 93 15.75 36.18 -3.77
N PRO A 94 16.84 36.65 -4.40
CA PRO A 94 18.05 37.06 -3.67
C PRO A 94 17.75 38.21 -2.69
N GLY A 95 18.21 38.08 -1.45
CA GLY A 95 18.03 39.09 -0.41
C GLY A 95 18.50 38.62 0.96
N THR A 96 18.60 39.57 1.89
CA THR A 96 18.86 39.31 3.31
C THR A 96 17.54 39.36 4.07
N TYR A 97 17.27 38.34 4.89
CA TYR A 97 16.03 38.21 5.65
C TYR A 97 16.35 38.15 7.14
N ASP A 98 15.76 39.05 7.92
CA ASP A 98 15.84 39.03 9.38
C ASP A 98 14.81 38.05 9.94
N VAL A 99 15.29 36.96 10.55
CA VAL A 99 14.45 35.91 11.14
C VAL A 99 14.66 35.88 12.64
N ASN A 100 13.61 36.17 13.40
CA ASN A 100 13.61 36.04 14.86
C ASN A 100 12.78 34.82 15.28
N ILE A 101 13.41 33.86 15.97
CA ILE A 101 12.76 32.64 16.42
C ILE A 101 12.26 32.87 17.85
N ILE A 102 10.96 33.07 17.98
CA ILE A 102 10.32 33.30 19.28
C ILE A 102 10.11 31.95 19.99
N ASN A 103 9.43 31.01 19.33
CA ASN A 103 9.16 29.67 19.84
C ASN A 103 9.39 28.62 18.75
N ARG A 104 9.81 27.41 19.15
CA ARG A 104 9.88 26.25 18.24
C ARG A 104 8.50 25.62 18.10
N ALA A 105 8.16 25.18 16.90
CA ALA A 105 7.03 24.28 16.71
C ALA A 105 7.27 23.01 17.54
N ALA A 106 6.30 22.65 18.38
CA ALA A 106 6.33 21.46 19.20
C ALA A 106 5.23 20.51 18.74
N ALA A 107 5.50 19.21 18.78
CA ALA A 107 4.46 18.22 18.58
C ALA A 107 3.51 18.21 19.79
N HIS A 108 2.21 18.19 19.55
CA HIS A 108 1.23 17.98 20.61
C HIS A 108 1.30 16.51 21.05
N ARG A 109 1.42 16.28 22.35
CA ARG A 109 1.41 14.94 22.96
C ARG A 109 0.33 14.90 24.03
N VAL A 110 -0.55 13.92 23.94
CA VAL A 110 -1.55 13.60 24.95
C VAL A 110 -1.26 12.17 25.40
N SER A 111 -1.28 11.95 26.72
CA SER A 111 -1.17 10.62 27.31
C SER A 111 -2.40 10.37 28.17
N SER A 112 -2.89 9.15 28.15
CA SER A 112 -3.83 8.69 29.16
C SER A 112 -3.11 8.44 30.49
N ASP A 113 -3.90 8.30 31.56
CA ASP A 113 -3.47 7.60 32.76
C ASP A 113 -3.20 6.11 32.45
N ALA A 114 -2.47 5.44 33.35
CA ALA A 114 -2.13 4.03 33.21
C ALA A 114 -3.39 3.16 33.17
N GLN A 115 -3.53 2.36 32.12
CA GLN A 115 -4.64 1.41 31.98
C GLN A 115 -4.17 0.01 32.37
N ALA A 116 -4.92 -0.63 33.27
CA ALA A 116 -4.68 -2.01 33.67
C ALA A 116 -5.49 -2.96 32.76
N GLY A 117 -4.80 -3.62 31.83
CA GLY A 117 -5.40 -4.66 31.00
C GLY A 117 -6.13 -4.14 29.75
N ASN A 118 -7.08 -4.94 29.28
CA ASN A 118 -7.87 -4.65 28.08
C ASN A 118 -9.02 -3.69 28.40
N TYR A 119 -9.50 -2.98 27.39
CA TYR A 119 -10.71 -2.18 27.48
C TYR A 119 -11.90 -3.07 27.89
N ALA A 120 -12.52 -2.74 29.01
CA ALA A 120 -13.62 -3.50 29.61
C ALA A 120 -14.98 -2.76 29.55
N GLY A 121 -15.05 -1.71 28.72
CA GLY A 121 -16.29 -0.95 28.49
C GLY A 121 -17.17 -1.60 27.43
N LEU A 122 -18.35 -1.01 27.20
CA LEU A 122 -19.17 -1.34 26.04
C LEU A 122 -18.49 -0.89 24.75
N ASP A 123 -18.88 -1.48 23.64
CA ASP A 123 -18.47 -1.01 22.32
C ASP A 123 -18.88 0.46 22.15
N ASP A 124 -17.91 1.30 21.80
CA ASP A 124 -18.06 2.74 21.77
C ASP A 124 -17.15 3.37 20.70
N THR A 125 -17.30 4.67 20.49
CA THR A 125 -16.47 5.45 19.58
C THR A 125 -15.95 6.71 20.27
N PHE A 126 -14.73 7.12 19.95
CA PHE A 126 -14.23 8.43 20.35
C PHE A 126 -13.66 9.17 19.16
N GLN A 127 -13.61 10.51 19.26
CA GLN A 127 -13.18 11.38 18.18
C GLN A 127 -11.85 12.05 18.50
N ILE A 128 -10.99 12.14 17.49
CA ILE A 128 -9.76 12.93 17.52
C ILE A 128 -9.85 13.99 16.44
N THR A 129 -9.70 15.26 16.81
CA THR A 129 -9.65 16.36 15.83
C THR A 129 -8.22 16.89 15.69
N ILE A 130 -7.67 16.87 14.47
CA ILE A 130 -6.33 17.37 14.16
C ILE A 130 -6.45 18.38 13.02
N ALA A 131 -5.94 19.59 13.24
CA ALA A 131 -5.95 20.67 12.25
C ALA A 131 -7.35 20.99 11.65
N GLY A 132 -8.43 20.73 12.41
CA GLY A 132 -9.82 20.96 11.99
C GLY A 132 -10.51 19.73 11.38
N GLU A 133 -9.77 18.65 11.11
CA GLU A 133 -10.31 17.38 10.59
C GLU A 133 -10.63 16.44 11.76
N THR A 134 -11.81 15.82 11.73
CA THR A 134 -12.26 14.90 12.79
C THR A 134 -12.18 13.45 12.33
N PHE A 135 -11.47 12.64 13.11
CA PHE A 135 -11.33 11.21 12.93
C PHE A 135 -12.15 10.49 14.00
N THR A 136 -12.99 9.53 13.59
CA THR A 136 -13.74 8.67 14.51
C THR A 136 -13.00 7.34 14.68
N ILE A 137 -12.83 6.90 15.92
CA ILE A 137 -12.12 5.68 16.29
C ILE A 137 -13.08 4.77 17.04
N ASP A 138 -13.27 3.56 16.52
CA ASP A 138 -14.08 2.53 17.19
C ASP A 138 -13.27 1.79 18.25
N VAL A 139 -13.88 1.51 19.40
CA VAL A 139 -13.32 0.70 20.48
C VAL A 139 -14.34 -0.35 20.88
N PHE A 140 -13.91 -1.59 20.99
CA PHE A 140 -14.76 -2.72 21.33
C PHE A 140 -14.35 -3.33 22.66
N ASN A 141 -15.33 -3.89 23.37
CA ASN A 141 -15.10 -4.62 24.60
C ASN A 141 -14.06 -5.73 24.39
N GLY A 142 -13.06 -5.79 25.27
CA GLY A 142 -11.95 -6.74 25.22
C GLY A 142 -10.72 -6.28 24.43
N ASP A 143 -10.75 -5.09 23.80
CA ASP A 143 -9.61 -4.58 23.04
C ASP A 143 -8.37 -4.32 23.91
N THR A 144 -7.22 -4.74 23.43
CA THR A 144 -5.93 -4.37 23.98
C THR A 144 -5.58 -2.91 23.65
N MET A 145 -4.73 -2.28 24.47
CA MET A 145 -4.20 -0.93 24.15
C MET A 145 -3.44 -0.90 22.82
N SER A 146 -2.85 -2.03 22.41
CA SER A 146 -2.24 -2.17 21.09
C SER A 146 -3.29 -2.02 19.99
N GLN A 147 -4.42 -2.72 20.07
CA GLN A 147 -5.50 -2.64 19.08
C GLN A 147 -6.10 -1.24 18.98
N ILE A 148 -6.26 -0.54 20.12
CA ILE A 148 -6.76 0.85 20.13
C ILE A 148 -5.74 1.79 19.47
N SER A 149 -4.46 1.68 19.83
CA SER A 149 -3.37 2.45 19.18
C SER A 149 -3.32 2.20 17.67
N GLN A 150 -3.52 0.96 17.25
CA GLN A 150 -3.59 0.60 15.83
C GLN A 150 -4.75 1.30 15.12
N ARG A 151 -5.95 1.33 15.72
CA ARG A 151 -7.09 2.03 15.10
C ARG A 151 -6.91 3.53 15.03
N ILE A 152 -6.30 4.15 16.05
CA ILE A 152 -5.93 5.57 16.00
C ILE A 152 -4.99 5.84 14.81
N ASN A 153 -3.93 5.04 14.67
CA ASN A 153 -2.96 5.22 13.60
C ASN A 153 -3.58 5.00 12.21
N SER A 154 -4.46 4.00 12.07
CA SER A 154 -5.19 3.73 10.83
C SER A 154 -6.15 4.88 10.47
N ALA A 155 -6.86 5.44 11.45
CA ALA A 155 -7.81 6.51 11.21
C ALA A 155 -7.12 7.82 10.81
N VAL A 156 -6.01 8.18 11.48
CA VAL A 156 -5.36 9.50 11.35
C VAL A 156 -4.41 9.59 10.15
N SER A 157 -3.65 8.53 9.85
CA SER A 157 -2.48 8.68 8.96
C SER A 157 -2.74 8.36 7.49
N GLY A 158 -3.83 7.65 7.15
CA GLY A 158 -3.96 7.01 5.83
C GLY A 158 -2.80 6.05 5.46
N GLY A 159 -1.81 5.91 6.36
CA GLY A 159 -0.62 5.10 6.30
C GLY A 159 -0.86 3.83 7.10
N GLY A 160 -0.37 2.71 6.60
CA GLY A 160 -0.61 1.45 7.26
C GLY A 160 0.05 1.32 8.61
N VAL A 161 -0.61 0.59 9.49
CA VAL A 161 0.01 0.06 10.70
C VAL A 161 1.07 -0.95 10.26
N ILE A 162 2.30 -0.74 10.70
CA ILE A 162 3.38 -1.73 10.65
C ILE A 162 3.67 -2.25 12.05
N THR A 163 3.72 -3.57 12.23
CA THR A 163 4.01 -4.21 13.52
C THR A 163 5.10 -5.28 13.37
N PRO A 164 6.16 -5.27 14.18
CA PRO A 164 6.49 -4.25 15.16
C PRO A 164 6.93 -2.93 14.50
N ALA A 165 6.57 -1.79 15.11
CA ALA A 165 6.97 -0.46 14.62
C ALA A 165 8.43 -0.13 14.95
N THR A 166 9.01 -0.81 15.94
CA THR A 166 10.41 -0.68 16.34
C THR A 166 11.13 -1.99 16.01
N SER A 167 12.26 -1.89 15.31
CA SER A 167 13.13 -3.04 15.07
C SER A 167 13.99 -3.34 16.31
N GLY A 168 14.50 -4.57 16.36
CA GLY A 168 15.58 -4.93 17.28
C GLY A 168 16.94 -4.39 16.82
N ASN A 169 18.01 -4.82 17.48
CA ASN A 169 19.36 -4.41 17.09
C ASN A 169 19.73 -4.94 15.71
N PHE A 170 20.43 -4.10 14.94
CA PHE A 170 21.10 -4.51 13.71
C PHE A 170 22.43 -5.17 14.08
N VAL A 171 22.74 -6.30 13.47
CA VAL A 171 24.03 -6.98 13.62
C VAL A 171 24.77 -6.84 12.30
N ALA A 172 25.94 -6.22 12.32
CA ALA A 172 26.72 -5.89 11.13
C ALA A 172 25.92 -5.12 10.05
N GLY A 173 25.01 -4.23 10.47
CA GLY A 173 24.19 -3.42 9.56
C GLY A 173 22.99 -4.15 8.95
N VAL A 174 22.71 -5.38 9.38
CA VAL A 174 21.55 -6.17 8.92
C VAL A 174 20.60 -6.41 10.08
N TRP A 175 19.30 -6.23 9.82
CA TRP A 175 18.23 -6.66 10.71
C TRP A 175 17.42 -7.76 10.02
N ASN A 176 17.10 -8.81 10.77
CA ASN A 176 16.26 -9.92 10.32
C ASN A 176 15.06 -10.02 11.28
N GLY A 177 13.86 -9.94 10.74
CA GLY A 177 12.63 -10.11 11.49
C GLY A 177 11.42 -10.02 10.57
N SER A 178 10.27 -10.44 11.08
CA SER A 178 8.99 -10.29 10.39
C SER A 178 8.37 -8.94 10.75
N VAL A 179 7.71 -8.34 9.76
CA VAL A 179 6.82 -7.19 9.95
C VAL A 179 5.47 -7.53 9.31
N SER A 180 4.40 -7.08 9.94
CA SER A 180 3.05 -7.13 9.39
C SER A 180 2.63 -5.72 9.02
N VAL A 181 2.11 -5.53 7.80
CA VAL A 181 1.53 -4.27 7.32
C VAL A 181 0.06 -4.54 7.02
N SER A 182 -0.84 -3.85 7.72
CA SER A 182 -2.26 -4.21 7.66
C SER A 182 -3.12 -3.28 6.81
N ASN A 183 -2.64 -2.11 6.37
CA ASN A 183 -3.44 -1.19 5.55
C ASN A 183 -3.19 -1.41 4.07
N VAL A 184 -4.28 -1.57 3.33
CA VAL A 184 -4.27 -1.77 1.89
C VAL A 184 -3.79 -0.53 1.16
N GLY A 185 -3.17 -0.72 0.02
CA GLY A 185 -2.77 0.37 -0.86
C GLY A 185 -1.65 -0.04 -1.79
N THR A 186 -1.53 0.72 -2.87
CA THR A 186 -0.48 0.51 -3.86
C THR A 186 0.73 1.40 -3.57
N GLY A 187 1.92 0.94 -3.95
CA GLY A 187 3.15 1.70 -3.80
C GLY A 187 3.52 2.05 -2.36
N ARG A 188 3.09 1.22 -1.39
CA ARG A 188 3.46 1.36 0.02
C ARG A 188 4.96 1.15 0.19
N VAL A 189 5.55 1.87 1.13
CA VAL A 189 6.99 1.84 1.40
C VAL A 189 7.20 1.73 2.91
N ILE A 190 8.11 0.85 3.32
CA ILE A 190 8.57 0.77 4.71
C ILE A 190 9.74 1.71 4.88
N THR A 191 9.64 2.65 5.81
CA THR A 191 10.75 3.54 6.16
C THR A 191 11.36 3.12 7.48
N VAL A 192 12.67 2.87 7.48
CA VAL A 192 13.47 2.64 8.68
C VAL A 192 14.17 3.96 9.03
N SER A 193 13.94 4.44 10.25
CA SER A 193 14.56 5.64 10.79
C SER A 193 15.29 5.31 12.10
N GLY A 194 16.50 5.83 12.29
CA GLY A 194 17.29 5.60 13.49
C GLY A 194 18.68 6.22 13.44
N SER A 195 19.15 6.78 14.56
CA SER A 195 20.50 7.36 14.71
C SER A 195 20.93 8.32 13.59
N GLY A 196 19.99 9.12 13.08
CA GLY A 196 20.23 10.09 12.01
C GLY A 196 20.17 9.53 10.58
N PHE A 197 19.90 8.23 10.40
CA PHE A 197 19.70 7.61 9.10
C PHE A 197 18.22 7.38 8.82
N ASN A 198 17.80 7.68 7.59
CA ASN A 198 16.48 7.37 7.06
C ASN A 198 16.64 6.63 5.73
N LYS A 199 16.12 5.41 5.64
CA LYS A 199 16.10 4.62 4.41
C LYS A 199 14.73 4.00 4.21
N ALA A 200 14.36 3.85 2.95
CA ALA A 200 13.05 3.36 2.55
C ALA A 200 13.22 2.06 1.74
N SER A 201 12.26 1.14 1.85
CA SER A 201 12.20 -0.04 0.99
C SER A 201 11.84 0.34 -0.44
N ASN A 202 11.90 -0.64 -1.35
CA ASN A 202 11.18 -0.51 -2.62
C ASN A 202 9.66 -0.42 -2.36
N PRO A 203 8.90 0.22 -3.27
CA PRO A 203 7.45 0.22 -3.20
C PRO A 203 6.88 -1.19 -3.37
N PHE A 204 5.83 -1.51 -2.64
CA PHE A 204 5.07 -2.75 -2.73
C PHE A 204 3.58 -2.50 -2.51
N ASP A 205 2.74 -3.41 -2.97
CA ASP A 205 1.30 -3.31 -2.80
C ASP A 205 0.83 -4.18 -1.63
N VAL A 206 -0.08 -3.65 -0.83
CA VAL A 206 -0.80 -4.39 0.21
C VAL A 206 -2.25 -4.55 -0.25
N THR A 207 -2.68 -5.79 -0.44
CA THR A 207 -4.05 -6.11 -0.84
C THR A 207 -4.89 -6.48 0.36
N ALA A 208 -6.20 -6.18 0.29
CA ALA A 208 -7.13 -6.58 1.34
C ALA A 208 -7.16 -8.11 1.45
N SER A 209 -7.35 -8.60 2.67
CA SER A 209 -7.77 -9.99 2.83
C SER A 209 -9.22 -10.15 2.36
N GLY A 210 -9.68 -11.39 2.17
CA GLY A 210 -11.09 -11.64 1.87
C GLY A 210 -12.02 -10.98 2.89
N ILE A 211 -13.28 -10.77 2.49
CA ILE A 211 -14.29 -10.13 3.35
C ILE A 211 -14.44 -10.87 4.70
N ASP A 212 -14.47 -10.09 5.79
CA ASP A 212 -14.74 -10.60 7.14
C ASP A 212 -16.13 -10.16 7.63
N ARG A 213 -16.48 -8.89 7.44
CA ARG A 213 -17.70 -8.28 7.98
C ARG A 213 -18.28 -7.19 7.09
N PHE A 214 -19.56 -6.91 7.28
CA PHE A 214 -20.16 -5.66 6.83
C PHE A 214 -20.04 -4.56 7.90
N VAL A 215 -20.16 -3.31 7.48
CA VAL A 215 -20.30 -2.13 8.35
C VAL A 215 -21.35 -1.22 7.74
N ILE A 216 -22.20 -0.60 8.56
CA ILE A 216 -23.15 0.43 8.12
C ILE A 216 -22.63 1.78 8.61
N ASP A 217 -22.53 2.77 7.72
CA ASP A 217 -22.13 4.13 8.12
C ASP A 217 -23.19 4.74 9.06
N PRO A 218 -22.80 5.65 9.99
CA PRO A 218 -23.74 6.25 10.91
C PRO A 218 -24.93 6.93 10.21
N VAL A 219 -26.12 6.62 10.69
CA VAL A 219 -27.40 7.13 10.17
C VAL A 219 -27.91 8.23 11.10
N SER A 220 -28.26 9.39 10.53
CA SER A 220 -28.88 10.49 11.27
C SER A 220 -30.37 10.24 11.52
N ASN A 221 -31.01 11.08 12.33
CA ASN A 221 -32.46 11.02 12.50
C ASN A 221 -33.19 11.29 11.16
N GLN A 222 -34.28 10.56 10.93
CA GLN A 222 -35.05 10.60 9.70
C GLN A 222 -36.50 11.01 9.95
N THR A 223 -37.23 11.30 8.87
CA THR A 223 -38.68 11.51 8.88
C THR A 223 -39.34 10.35 8.12
N ALA A 224 -40.41 9.80 8.69
CA ALA A 224 -41.15 8.69 8.09
C ALA A 224 -41.59 9.03 6.65
N GLY A 225 -41.37 8.12 5.71
CA GLY A 225 -41.75 8.28 4.30
C GLY A 225 -40.79 9.14 3.46
N GLN A 226 -39.73 9.69 4.04
CA GLN A 226 -38.71 10.44 3.31
C GLN A 226 -37.50 9.57 2.97
N ASN A 227 -36.93 9.80 1.78
CA ASN A 227 -35.70 9.14 1.37
C ASN A 227 -34.49 9.66 2.15
N PHE A 228 -33.58 8.76 2.50
CA PHE A 228 -32.29 9.06 3.07
C PHE A 228 -31.18 8.22 2.43
N SER A 229 -29.93 8.63 2.69
CA SER A 229 -28.75 7.91 2.22
C SER A 229 -28.31 6.88 3.24
N LEU A 230 -28.11 5.64 2.80
CA LEU A 230 -27.62 4.53 3.61
C LEU A 230 -26.41 3.91 2.92
N THR A 231 -25.26 3.89 3.60
CA THR A 231 -24.03 3.31 3.06
C THR A 231 -23.65 2.04 3.83
N ILE A 232 -23.41 0.97 3.09
CA ILE A 232 -22.94 -0.32 3.60
C ILE A 232 -21.54 -0.58 3.02
N ARG A 233 -20.59 -0.94 3.87
CA ARG A 233 -19.20 -1.24 3.50
C ARG A 233 -18.89 -2.72 3.73
N ALA A 234 -18.05 -3.28 2.87
CA ALA A 234 -17.43 -4.57 3.06
C ALA A 234 -16.02 -4.36 3.63
N LYS A 235 -15.75 -4.97 4.79
CA LYS A 235 -14.48 -4.84 5.50
C LYS A 235 -13.80 -6.20 5.69
N ASP A 236 -12.48 -6.21 5.63
CA ASP A 236 -11.68 -7.35 6.13
C ASP A 236 -11.51 -7.30 7.66
N ALA A 237 -10.84 -8.31 8.22
CA ALA A 237 -10.61 -8.42 9.67
C ALA A 237 -9.73 -7.29 10.23
N ASN A 238 -8.99 -6.59 9.37
CA ASN A 238 -8.11 -5.46 9.71
C ASN A 238 -8.77 -4.09 9.44
N ASN A 239 -10.08 -4.07 9.16
CA ASN A 239 -10.88 -2.87 8.90
C ASN A 239 -10.61 -2.18 7.55
N ASN A 240 -9.96 -2.86 6.60
CA ASN A 240 -9.77 -2.35 5.26
C ASN A 240 -11.01 -2.52 4.40
N ASP A 241 -11.25 -1.57 3.50
CA ASP A 241 -12.24 -1.70 2.44
C ASP A 241 -11.81 -2.81 1.46
N VAL A 242 -12.69 -3.79 1.24
CA VAL A 242 -12.43 -4.94 0.35
C VAL A 242 -13.45 -4.98 -0.77
N LEU A 243 -12.98 -5.24 -2.00
CA LEU A 243 -13.89 -5.47 -3.12
C LEU A 243 -14.71 -6.74 -2.88
N PHE A 244 -16.03 -6.57 -2.88
CA PHE A 244 -16.97 -7.65 -2.64
C PHE A 244 -18.02 -7.71 -3.76
N SER A 245 -18.52 -8.91 -4.02
CA SER A 245 -19.62 -9.18 -4.94
C SER A 245 -20.62 -10.10 -4.25
N GLY A 246 -21.87 -9.67 -4.14
CA GLY A 246 -22.90 -10.41 -3.44
C GLY A 246 -24.07 -9.54 -3.00
N ASN A 247 -25.14 -10.20 -2.54
CA ASN A 247 -26.32 -9.51 -2.01
C ASN A 247 -26.28 -9.45 -0.48
N VAL A 248 -26.69 -8.30 0.06
CA VAL A 248 -26.84 -8.04 1.49
C VAL A 248 -28.32 -7.77 1.76
N THR A 249 -28.90 -8.52 2.69
CA THR A 249 -30.27 -8.31 3.17
C THR A 249 -30.26 -7.23 4.24
N LEU A 250 -31.17 -6.26 4.12
CA LEU A 250 -31.35 -5.16 5.04
C LEU A 250 -32.67 -5.32 5.78
N THR A 251 -32.63 -5.21 7.10
CA THR A 251 -33.83 -5.18 7.94
C THR A 251 -33.73 -4.04 8.94
N ASP A 252 -34.87 -3.59 9.44
CA ASP A 252 -34.95 -2.68 10.56
C ASP A 252 -36.00 -3.16 11.55
N ASN A 253 -35.97 -2.62 12.77
CA ASN A 253 -36.92 -3.01 13.82
C ASN A 253 -38.32 -2.39 13.65
N THR A 254 -38.55 -1.49 12.67
CA THR A 254 -39.91 -1.08 12.30
C THR A 254 -40.57 -2.03 11.31
N GLY A 255 -39.75 -2.79 10.55
CA GLY A 255 -40.20 -3.68 9.49
C GLY A 255 -40.62 -2.96 8.20
N THR A 256 -40.27 -1.68 8.05
CA THR A 256 -40.70 -0.83 6.92
C THR A 256 -39.56 -0.29 6.06
N LEU A 257 -38.32 -0.70 6.31
CA LEU A 257 -37.18 -0.31 5.49
C LEU A 257 -37.33 -0.79 4.04
N THR A 258 -37.19 0.13 3.10
CA THR A 258 -37.12 -0.14 1.66
C THR A 258 -35.98 0.64 1.01
N PRO A 259 -35.22 0.07 0.05
CA PRO A 259 -35.22 -1.35 -0.33
C PRO A 259 -34.68 -2.25 0.79
N ALA A 260 -35.16 -3.49 0.86
CA ALA A 260 -34.75 -4.49 1.86
C ALA A 260 -33.46 -5.23 1.48
N SER A 261 -32.70 -4.74 0.50
CA SER A 261 -31.42 -5.33 0.11
C SER A 261 -30.50 -4.32 -0.59
N ALA A 262 -29.20 -4.63 -0.56
CA ALA A 262 -28.14 -3.95 -1.29
C ALA A 262 -27.34 -4.98 -2.08
N THR A 263 -26.97 -4.68 -3.33
CA THR A 263 -26.13 -5.56 -4.15
C THR A 263 -24.76 -4.92 -4.38
N PHE A 264 -23.72 -5.65 -4.02
CA PHE A 264 -22.34 -5.30 -4.32
C PHE A 264 -21.93 -5.90 -5.66
N SER A 265 -21.34 -5.10 -6.56
CA SER A 265 -20.79 -5.53 -7.83
C SER A 265 -19.31 -5.15 -7.91
N ASN A 266 -18.44 -5.98 -7.34
CA ASN A 266 -17.00 -5.77 -7.26
C ASN A 266 -16.63 -4.38 -6.72
N GLN A 267 -17.22 -4.02 -5.58
CA GLN A 267 -17.07 -2.71 -4.94
C GLN A 267 -16.88 -2.88 -3.43
N ALA A 268 -16.26 -1.91 -2.78
CA ALA A 268 -16.05 -1.96 -1.33
C ALA A 268 -17.21 -1.39 -0.52
N PHE A 269 -18.07 -0.59 -1.13
CA PHE A 269 -19.24 -0.02 -0.49
C PHE A 269 -20.38 0.18 -1.48
N VAL A 270 -21.62 0.13 -0.98
CA VAL A 270 -22.85 0.43 -1.72
C VAL A 270 -23.54 1.57 -0.97
N THR A 271 -23.99 2.60 -1.70
CA THR A 271 -24.81 3.68 -1.14
C THR A 271 -26.19 3.66 -1.77
N ILE A 272 -27.22 3.58 -0.93
CA ILE A 272 -28.62 3.61 -1.31
C ILE A 272 -29.16 4.99 -0.97
N ASN A 273 -29.38 5.84 -1.98
CA ASN A 273 -29.90 7.20 -1.79
C ASN A 273 -31.43 7.28 -1.67
N THR A 274 -32.09 6.13 -1.78
CA THR A 274 -33.55 5.98 -1.74
C THR A 274 -33.99 5.07 -0.59
N ALA A 275 -33.17 4.97 0.47
CA ALA A 275 -33.57 4.23 1.65
C ALA A 275 -34.72 4.98 2.32
N MET A 276 -35.77 4.27 2.73
CA MET A 276 -36.99 4.87 3.29
C MET A 276 -37.57 3.96 4.37
N ILE A 277 -38.02 4.55 5.47
CA ILE A 277 -38.73 3.89 6.57
C ILE A 277 -40.06 4.62 6.73
N THR A 278 -41.19 3.91 6.71
CA THR A 278 -42.54 4.53 6.70
C THR A 278 -43.20 4.57 8.07
N LYS A 279 -42.69 3.82 9.05
CA LYS A 279 -43.20 3.82 10.42
C LYS A 279 -42.33 4.66 11.34
N ALA A 280 -42.94 5.65 11.98
CA ALA A 280 -42.27 6.45 13.01
C ALA A 280 -41.99 5.60 14.25
N GLN A 281 -40.75 5.66 14.75
CA GLN A 281 -40.28 4.91 15.90
C GLN A 281 -38.99 5.54 16.46
N SER A 282 -38.82 5.51 17.78
CA SER A 282 -37.56 5.82 18.44
C SER A 282 -36.67 4.58 18.52
N ASN A 283 -35.34 4.77 18.55
CA ASN A 283 -34.36 3.68 18.63
C ASN A 283 -34.46 2.69 17.46
N VAL A 284 -34.61 3.23 16.25
CA VAL A 284 -34.53 2.45 15.02
C VAL A 284 -33.09 2.03 14.80
N VAL A 285 -32.93 0.78 14.38
CA VAL A 285 -31.63 0.18 14.09
C VAL A 285 -31.77 -0.65 12.82
N ILE A 286 -30.82 -0.48 11.90
CA ILE A 286 -30.76 -1.24 10.65
C ILE A 286 -29.73 -2.36 10.81
N ASN A 287 -30.10 -3.57 10.39
CA ASN A 287 -29.22 -4.73 10.34
C ASN A 287 -28.93 -5.09 8.88
N ALA A 288 -27.66 -5.36 8.58
CA ALA A 288 -27.20 -5.90 7.32
C ALA A 288 -26.70 -7.33 7.52
N SER A 289 -27.21 -8.29 6.75
CA SER A 289 -26.80 -9.69 6.81
C SER A 289 -26.56 -10.27 5.42
N GLY A 290 -25.65 -11.25 5.31
CA GLY A 290 -25.24 -11.85 4.05
C GLY A 290 -24.23 -12.97 4.29
N SER A 291 -23.28 -13.14 3.36
CA SER A 291 -22.23 -14.18 3.47
C SER A 291 -21.09 -13.83 4.44
N ALA A 292 -20.98 -12.58 4.87
CA ALA A 292 -20.00 -12.12 5.87
C ALA A 292 -20.68 -11.88 7.23
N LYS A 293 -19.89 -11.59 8.27
CA LYS A 293 -20.44 -11.27 9.60
C LYS A 293 -21.42 -10.09 9.50
N PRO A 294 -22.58 -10.18 10.17
CA PRO A 294 -23.62 -9.17 10.07
C PRO A 294 -23.16 -7.85 10.70
N ALA A 295 -23.82 -6.76 10.28
CA ALA A 295 -23.59 -5.42 10.80
C ALA A 295 -24.89 -4.83 11.36
N GLN A 296 -24.73 -3.91 12.29
CA GLN A 296 -25.80 -3.14 12.87
C GLN A 296 -25.43 -1.65 12.80
N SER A 297 -26.38 -0.78 12.43
CA SER A 297 -26.19 0.67 12.49
C SER A 297 -26.17 1.18 13.92
N ASN A 298 -25.81 2.46 14.10
CA ASN A 298 -26.19 3.16 15.33
C ASN A 298 -27.72 3.21 15.49
N SER A 299 -28.17 3.49 16.71
CA SER A 299 -29.56 3.84 17.00
C SER A 299 -29.88 5.24 16.49
N PHE A 300 -31.03 5.44 15.86
CA PHE A 300 -31.55 6.73 15.43
C PHE A 300 -33.07 6.82 15.60
N SER A 301 -33.64 8.02 15.47
CA SER A 301 -35.10 8.22 15.53
C SER A 301 -35.69 8.48 14.16
N VAL A 302 -36.86 7.88 13.90
CA VAL A 302 -37.71 8.19 12.75
C VAL A 302 -38.94 8.96 13.25
N ALA A 303 -38.99 10.26 12.97
CA ALA A 303 -40.10 11.12 13.34
C ALA A 303 -41.32 10.88 12.46
N PRO A 304 -42.55 11.07 12.96
CA PRO A 304 -43.75 11.09 12.12
C PRO A 304 -43.65 12.11 10.99
N ALA A 305 -44.23 11.78 9.84
CA ALA A 305 -44.44 12.75 8.77
C ALA A 305 -45.43 13.85 9.21
N ALA A 306 -45.60 14.87 8.37
CA ALA A 306 -46.66 15.86 8.58
C ALA A 306 -48.01 15.17 8.72
N LEU A 307 -48.88 15.73 9.56
CA LEU A 307 -50.24 15.24 9.74
C LEU A 307 -50.96 15.24 8.39
N ASP A 308 -51.42 14.06 7.96
CA ASP A 308 -52.08 13.86 6.67
C ASP A 308 -53.60 13.66 6.83
N HIS A 309 -54.04 13.03 7.93
CA HIS A 309 -55.47 12.81 8.22
C HIS A 309 -55.75 12.67 9.72
N PHE A 310 -57.03 12.73 10.08
CA PHE A 310 -57.55 12.36 11.39
C PHE A 310 -58.46 11.14 11.25
N ASP A 311 -58.31 10.17 12.15
CA ASP A 311 -59.24 9.05 12.27
C ASP A 311 -60.25 9.35 13.38
N VAL A 312 -61.55 9.26 13.06
CA VAL A 312 -62.64 9.31 14.04
C VAL A 312 -63.17 7.89 14.22
N THR A 313 -62.70 7.19 15.25
CA THR A 313 -63.25 5.89 15.62
C THR A 313 -64.50 6.11 16.48
N ASN A 314 -65.68 5.82 15.90
CA ASN A 314 -66.92 5.80 16.68
C ASN A 314 -66.86 4.62 17.67
N THR A 315 -66.45 4.89 18.89
CA THR A 315 -66.50 3.92 19.98
C THR A 315 -67.86 4.10 20.65
N ALA A 316 -68.78 3.19 20.31
CA ALA A 316 -70.18 3.08 20.74
C ALA A 316 -71.21 3.79 19.85
N GLY A 317 -71.95 2.97 19.11
CA GLY A 317 -73.24 3.35 18.55
C GLY A 317 -74.18 3.82 19.65
N GLY A 318 -74.37 5.13 19.73
CA GLY A 318 -75.60 5.75 20.19
C GLY A 318 -76.27 6.40 18.98
N ASN A 319 -77.55 6.08 18.75
CA ASN A 319 -78.37 6.69 17.71
C ASN A 319 -78.24 8.22 17.75
N ILE A 320 -78.12 8.81 16.56
CA ILE A 320 -78.35 10.23 16.30
C ILE A 320 -79.84 10.53 16.49
#